data_AF-A0A7Z9IQV6-F1
#
_entry.id   AF-A0A7Z9IQV6-F1
#
_cell.length_a   1.000
_cell.length_b   1.000
_cell.length_c   1.000
_cell.angle_alpha   90.00
_cell.angle_beta   90.00
_cell.angle_gamma   90.00
#
_symmetry.space_group_name_H-M   'P 1'
#
loop_
_entity.id
_entity.type
_entity.pdbx_description
1 polymer ?
#
loop_
_entity_poly.entity_id
_entity_poly.type
_entity_poly.pdbx_seq_one_letter_code
_entity_poly.pdbx_strand_id
1 'polypeptide(L)'
;LDMDEKFSISNVEYTRSSNPGEISVSRDGFKLMAFDYVTVRPDQYFSMQKIITVNGAVYYPGDYTILSPKETISSIIKRAGGLRPNAFADASLLVREGQNINLSIAKAIKKPNSKHDFKVLAKDIITINVHPNVVAVFGEVNNPGLFKFLPSLSTRDYIRLAGGYTSNANKSDVWIRYASGNAKEINRFSLFSPRVKDGSVITVALDESEKIDKTELAKEITGILASMAQVIAIVILAGK
;
A
#
# COMPACT_ATOMS: atom_id res chain seq x y z
N LEU A 1 -43.29 14.50 -7.32
CA LEU A 1 -42.64 15.83 -7.41
C LEU A 1 -43.34 16.51 -8.56
N ASP A 2 -44.41 17.24 -8.25
CA ASP A 2 -45.09 18.07 -9.24
C ASP A 2 -44.11 19.16 -9.66
N MET A 3 -43.72 19.10 -10.92
CA MET A 3 -42.93 20.14 -11.56
C MET A 3 -43.93 21.22 -11.99
N ASP A 4 -43.91 22.36 -11.31
CA ASP A 4 -44.77 23.51 -11.63
C ASP A 4 -44.73 23.81 -13.14
N GLU A 5 -45.91 23.91 -13.76
CA GLU A 5 -46.12 24.18 -15.20
C GLU A 5 -45.50 25.52 -15.70
N LYS A 6 -44.88 26.31 -14.82
CA LYS A 6 -44.26 27.60 -15.15
C LYS A 6 -42.84 27.50 -15.73
N PHE A 7 -42.27 26.31 -15.82
CA PHE A 7 -40.96 26.11 -16.43
C PHE A 7 -41.12 25.36 -17.76
N SER A 8 -41.56 26.07 -18.82
CA SER A 8 -41.55 25.50 -20.17
C SER A 8 -40.11 25.39 -20.66
N ILE A 9 -39.66 24.17 -20.97
CA ILE A 9 -38.55 23.98 -21.89
C ILE A 9 -39.08 24.40 -23.25
N SER A 10 -38.48 25.41 -23.89
CA SER A 10 -38.76 25.68 -25.29
C SER A 10 -38.27 24.47 -26.09
N ASN A 11 -39.21 23.60 -26.48
CA ASN A 11 -38.92 22.45 -27.33
C ASN A 11 -38.35 22.98 -28.65
N VAL A 12 -37.05 22.74 -28.88
CA VAL A 12 -36.43 23.00 -30.18
C VAL A 12 -36.81 21.84 -31.08
N GLU A 13 -37.89 21.98 -31.83
CA GLU A 13 -38.25 21.04 -32.88
C GLU A 13 -37.49 21.36 -34.17
N TYR A 14 -36.67 20.40 -34.62
CA TYR A 14 -36.00 20.48 -35.92
C TYR A 14 -36.92 19.94 -37.01
N THR A 15 -37.59 20.82 -37.75
CA THR A 15 -38.32 20.42 -38.96
C THR A 15 -37.36 20.42 -40.15
N ARG A 16 -37.10 19.22 -40.71
CA ARG A 16 -36.41 19.10 -42.00
C ARG A 16 -37.40 19.44 -43.11
N SER A 17 -37.25 20.61 -43.72
CA SER A 17 -37.91 20.95 -44.99
C SER A 17 -37.23 20.20 -46.16
N SER A 18 -38.01 19.78 -47.14
CA SER A 18 -37.63 18.99 -48.31
C SER A 18 -36.79 19.76 -49.36
N ASN A 19 -36.42 21.02 -49.08
CA ASN A 19 -35.63 21.85 -49.99
C ASN A 19 -34.27 22.19 -49.35
N PRO A 20 -33.13 21.79 -49.93
CA PRO A 20 -31.83 21.81 -49.26
C PRO A 20 -31.14 23.19 -49.17
N GLY A 21 -31.87 24.29 -49.36
CA GLY A 21 -31.29 25.64 -49.50
C GLY A 21 -31.65 26.66 -48.41
N GLU A 22 -32.67 26.42 -47.59
CA GLU A 22 -33.08 27.34 -46.52
C GLU A 22 -33.33 26.56 -45.23
N ILE A 23 -32.46 26.78 -44.25
CA ILE A 23 -32.68 26.37 -42.87
C ILE A 23 -33.31 27.57 -42.16
N SER A 24 -34.64 27.67 -42.16
CA SER A 24 -35.33 28.65 -41.32
C SER A 24 -35.45 28.07 -39.90
N VAL A 25 -34.54 28.46 -39.01
CA VAL A 25 -34.73 28.23 -37.57
C VAL A 25 -35.70 29.29 -37.08
N SER A 26 -36.97 28.94 -36.86
CA SER A 26 -37.84 29.77 -36.04
C SER A 26 -37.32 29.70 -34.60
N ARG A 27 -36.44 30.64 -34.24
CA ARG A 27 -36.17 30.88 -32.83
C ARG A 27 -37.38 31.63 -32.28
N ASP A 28 -38.30 30.90 -31.66
CA ASP A 28 -39.13 31.44 -30.57
C ASP A 28 -38.20 31.74 -29.38
N GLY A 29 -37.26 32.65 -29.62
CA GLY A 29 -36.31 33.15 -28.64
C GLY A 29 -37.01 34.26 -27.89
N PHE A 30 -37.23 34.06 -26.60
CA PHE A 30 -37.65 35.10 -25.69
C PHE A 30 -36.66 36.29 -25.78
N LYS A 31 -37.12 37.43 -26.31
CA LYS A 31 -36.29 38.63 -26.48
C LYS A 31 -36.24 39.39 -25.16
N LEU A 32 -35.07 39.39 -24.53
CA LEU A 32 -34.83 40.18 -23.33
C LEU A 32 -34.99 41.67 -23.63
N MET A 33 -35.67 42.38 -22.73
CA MET A 33 -35.89 43.82 -22.79
C MET A 33 -35.02 44.56 -21.75
N ALA A 34 -34.92 45.88 -21.91
CA ALA A 34 -34.25 46.70 -20.91
C ALA A 34 -34.91 46.50 -19.54
N PHE A 35 -34.08 46.36 -18.50
CA PHE A 35 -34.47 46.10 -17.10
C PHE A 35 -34.94 44.67 -16.77
N ASP A 36 -34.84 43.71 -17.69
CA ASP A 36 -35.07 42.30 -17.36
C ASP A 36 -33.99 41.75 -16.41
N TYR A 37 -34.42 40.96 -15.41
CA TYR A 37 -33.52 40.29 -14.47
C TYR A 37 -33.54 38.77 -14.69
N VAL A 38 -32.49 38.26 -15.33
CA VAL A 38 -32.30 36.82 -15.54
C VAL A 38 -31.43 36.28 -14.41
N THR A 39 -31.98 35.35 -13.63
CA THR A 39 -31.23 34.67 -12.56
C THR A 39 -31.10 33.19 -12.87
N VAL A 40 -29.86 32.71 -12.97
CA VAL A 40 -29.55 31.29 -12.98
C VAL A 40 -29.24 30.91 -11.53
N ARG A 41 -30.18 30.21 -10.88
CA ARG A 41 -29.96 29.73 -9.52
C ARG A 41 -29.14 28.43 -9.59
N PRO A 42 -27.99 28.34 -8.90
CA PRO A 42 -27.33 27.05 -8.76
C PRO A 42 -28.27 26.11 -8.01
N ASP A 43 -28.40 24.88 -8.50
CA ASP A 43 -29.07 23.83 -7.73
C ASP A 43 -28.31 23.65 -6.41
N GLN A 44 -28.99 23.90 -5.30
CA GLN A 44 -28.40 23.85 -3.96
C GLN A 44 -27.98 22.42 -3.56
N TYR A 45 -28.50 21.41 -4.26
CA TYR A 45 -28.13 20.00 -4.09
C TYR A 45 -27.09 19.53 -5.10
N PHE A 46 -26.69 20.37 -6.06
CA PHE A 46 -25.67 20.03 -7.02
C PHE A 46 -24.30 20.00 -6.35
N SER A 47 -23.68 18.83 -6.38
CA SER A 47 -22.28 18.65 -5.99
C SER A 47 -21.52 18.13 -7.19
N MET A 48 -20.30 18.65 -7.41
CA MET A 48 -19.42 18.08 -8.42
C MET A 48 -19.23 16.60 -8.12
N GLN A 49 -19.43 15.76 -9.13
CA GLN A 49 -19.26 14.32 -9.00
C GLN A 49 -17.82 14.04 -8.54
N LYS A 50 -17.69 13.47 -7.35
CA LYS A 50 -16.39 13.07 -6.81
C LYS A 50 -16.06 11.70 -7.38
N ILE A 51 -14.94 11.59 -8.08
CA ILE A 51 -14.53 10.35 -8.73
C ILE A 51 -13.34 9.75 -7.97
N ILE A 52 -13.31 8.43 -7.91
CA ILE A 52 -12.18 7.61 -7.48
C ILE A 52 -11.83 6.63 -8.61
N THR A 53 -10.55 6.37 -8.80
CA THR A 53 -10.07 5.41 -9.82
C THR A 53 -9.73 4.08 -9.14
N VAL A 54 -10.20 2.98 -9.72
CA VAL A 54 -9.92 1.61 -9.26
C VAL A 54 -9.18 0.85 -10.36
N ASN A 55 -7.96 0.42 -10.05
CA ASN A 55 -7.06 -0.25 -10.99
C ASN A 55 -6.70 -1.67 -10.53
N GLY A 56 -6.22 -2.48 -11.47
CA GLY A 56 -5.59 -3.78 -11.19
C GLY A 56 -6.56 -4.95 -11.14
N ALA A 57 -6.37 -5.85 -10.16
CA ALA A 57 -7.01 -7.16 -10.11
C ALA A 57 -8.44 -7.14 -9.52
N VAL A 58 -9.29 -6.27 -10.06
CA VAL A 58 -10.76 -6.28 -9.87
C VAL A 58 -11.45 -6.74 -11.15
N TYR A 59 -12.73 -7.13 -11.08
CA TYR A 59 -13.46 -7.56 -12.28
C TYR A 59 -13.71 -6.41 -13.26
N TYR A 60 -14.02 -5.22 -12.73
CA TYR A 60 -14.33 -4.04 -13.53
C TYR A 60 -13.44 -2.86 -13.09
N PRO A 61 -12.19 -2.76 -13.56
CA PRO A 61 -11.36 -1.59 -13.29
C PRO A 61 -11.92 -0.36 -14.02
N GLY A 62 -11.73 0.82 -13.45
CA GLY A 62 -12.21 2.07 -14.02
C GLY A 62 -12.53 3.12 -12.97
N ASP A 63 -13.22 4.17 -13.40
CA ASP A 63 -13.60 5.30 -12.56
C ASP A 63 -14.98 5.09 -11.94
N TYR A 64 -15.09 5.38 -10.64
CA TYR A 64 -16.30 5.22 -9.86
C TYR A 64 -16.68 6.55 -9.21
N THR A 65 -17.93 6.98 -9.42
CA THR A 65 -18.48 8.14 -8.70
C THR A 65 -18.76 7.78 -7.26
N ILE A 66 -18.34 8.63 -6.33
CA ILE A 66 -18.66 8.57 -4.90
C ILE A 66 -20.12 9.01 -4.72
N LEU A 67 -20.98 8.09 -4.28
CA LEU A 67 -22.42 8.25 -4.12
C LEU A 67 -22.79 8.87 -2.78
N SER A 68 -21.93 8.73 -1.76
CA SER A 68 -22.20 9.22 -0.41
C SER A 68 -20.92 9.69 0.29
N PRO A 69 -20.98 10.74 1.14
CA PRO A 69 -19.84 11.15 1.98
C PRO A 69 -19.33 10.07 2.95
N LYS A 70 -20.10 8.99 3.15
CA LYS A 70 -19.73 7.86 4.00
C LYS A 70 -19.25 6.63 3.21
N GLU A 71 -19.09 6.74 1.89
CA GLU A 71 -18.67 5.62 1.07
C GLU A 71 -17.25 5.16 1.42
N THR A 72 -17.06 3.83 1.42
CA THR A 72 -15.84 3.18 1.88
C THR A 72 -15.16 2.38 0.78
N ILE A 73 -13.92 1.96 1.03
CA ILE A 73 -13.14 1.12 0.12
C ILE A 73 -13.90 -0.17 -0.20
N SER A 74 -14.49 -0.83 0.80
CA SER A 74 -15.23 -2.08 0.58
C SER A 74 -16.43 -1.89 -0.37
N SER A 75 -17.14 -0.75 -0.26
CA SER A 75 -18.26 -0.40 -1.15
C SER A 75 -17.80 -0.20 -2.60
N ILE A 76 -16.73 0.56 -2.80
CA ILE A 76 -16.16 0.82 -4.13
C ILE A 76 -15.67 -0.49 -4.78
N ILE A 77 -14.94 -1.33 -4.03
CA ILE A 77 -14.46 -2.62 -4.55
C ILE A 77 -15.63 -3.56 -4.87
N LYS A 78 -16.71 -3.55 -4.07
CA LYS A 78 -17.91 -4.32 -4.37
C LYS A 78 -18.56 -3.87 -5.69
N ARG A 79 -18.63 -2.56 -5.95
CA ARG A 79 -19.13 -2.00 -7.22
C ARG A 79 -18.20 -2.32 -8.39
N ALA A 80 -16.90 -2.46 -8.15
CA ALA A 80 -15.94 -2.95 -9.13
C ALA A 80 -16.04 -4.46 -9.43
N GLY A 81 -17.12 -5.10 -8.98
CA GLY A 81 -17.38 -6.54 -9.15
C GLY A 81 -16.63 -7.42 -8.16
N GLY A 82 -15.91 -6.83 -7.20
CA GLY A 82 -15.07 -7.55 -6.25
C GLY A 82 -13.66 -7.85 -6.77
N LEU A 83 -12.91 -8.62 -5.99
CA LEU A 83 -11.54 -9.01 -6.30
C LEU A 83 -11.51 -10.20 -7.27
N ARG A 84 -10.56 -10.20 -8.20
CA ARG A 84 -10.26 -11.38 -9.03
C ARG A 84 -9.59 -12.49 -8.19
N PRO A 85 -9.63 -13.76 -8.62
CA PRO A 85 -9.01 -14.86 -7.87
C PRO A 85 -7.50 -14.72 -7.64
N ASN A 86 -6.79 -14.01 -8.53
CA ASN A 86 -5.36 -13.75 -8.44
C ASN A 86 -5.02 -12.41 -7.74
N ALA A 87 -6.00 -11.74 -7.14
CA ALA A 87 -5.82 -10.45 -6.50
C ALA A 87 -5.13 -10.57 -5.13
N PHE A 88 -4.11 -9.76 -4.92
CA PHE A 88 -3.33 -9.73 -3.68
C PHE A 88 -3.70 -8.51 -2.81
N ALA A 89 -4.92 -8.53 -2.25
CA ALA A 89 -5.47 -7.42 -1.48
C ALA A 89 -4.67 -7.00 -0.22
N ASP A 90 -3.82 -7.88 0.32
CA ASP A 90 -2.93 -7.57 1.45
C ASP A 90 -1.74 -6.68 1.04
N ALA A 91 -1.37 -6.69 -0.24
CA ALA A 91 -0.28 -5.90 -0.81
C ALA A 91 -0.79 -4.77 -1.71
N SER A 92 -2.10 -4.57 -1.75
CA SER A 92 -2.75 -3.51 -2.51
C SER A 92 -2.68 -2.17 -1.78
N LEU A 93 -2.71 -1.08 -2.55
CA LEU A 93 -2.40 0.26 -2.04
C LEU A 93 -3.49 1.27 -2.39
N LEU A 94 -3.65 2.26 -1.52
CA LEU A 94 -4.43 3.46 -1.76
C LEU A 94 -3.44 4.61 -1.94
N VAL A 95 -3.53 5.31 -3.08
CA VAL A 95 -2.81 6.56 -3.31
C VAL A 95 -3.80 7.70 -3.13
N ARG A 96 -3.39 8.70 -2.33
CA ARG A 96 -4.13 9.94 -2.14
C ARG A 96 -3.18 11.10 -2.31
N GLU A 97 -3.48 12.00 -3.25
CA GLU A 97 -2.65 13.18 -3.52
C GLU A 97 -1.16 12.84 -3.74
N GLY A 98 -0.89 11.72 -4.42
CA GLY A 98 0.46 11.23 -4.69
C GLY A 98 1.14 10.50 -3.53
N GLN A 99 0.49 10.38 -2.36
CA GLN A 99 1.03 9.67 -1.20
C GLN A 99 0.41 8.29 -1.04
N ASN A 100 1.25 7.31 -0.70
CA ASN A 100 0.81 5.96 -0.37
C ASN A 100 0.25 5.91 1.05
N ILE A 101 -1.04 5.62 1.18
CA ILE A 101 -1.66 5.39 2.47
C ILE A 101 -1.50 3.91 2.85
N ASN A 102 -0.76 3.66 3.92
CA ASN A 102 -0.58 2.31 4.45
C ASN A 102 -1.86 1.82 5.15
N LEU A 103 -2.65 1.02 4.43
CA LEU A 103 -3.86 0.39 4.94
C LEU A 103 -4.00 -1.02 4.38
N SER A 104 -4.76 -1.87 5.07
CA SER A 104 -5.00 -3.24 4.62
C SER A 104 -6.36 -3.33 3.91
N ILE A 105 -6.33 -3.31 2.58
CA ILE A 105 -7.53 -3.43 1.74
C ILE A 105 -8.22 -4.79 1.98
N ALA A 106 -7.45 -5.87 2.14
CA ALA A 106 -8.00 -7.18 2.48
C ALA A 106 -8.86 -7.14 3.77
N LYS A 107 -8.40 -6.42 4.82
CA LYS A 107 -9.18 -6.27 6.06
C LYS A 107 -10.42 -5.41 5.85
N ALA A 108 -10.34 -4.35 5.05
CA ALA A 108 -11.48 -3.49 4.70
C ALA A 108 -12.61 -4.31 4.05
N ILE A 109 -12.26 -5.15 3.08
CA ILE A 109 -13.21 -6.00 2.34
C ILE A 109 -13.77 -7.11 3.24
N LYS A 110 -12.91 -7.75 4.05
CA LYS A 110 -13.33 -8.84 4.95
C LYS A 110 -14.20 -8.36 6.11
N LYS A 111 -14.03 -7.12 6.56
CA LYS A 111 -14.78 -6.51 7.67
C LYS A 111 -15.30 -5.13 7.25
N PRO A 112 -16.36 -5.08 6.42
CA PRO A 112 -17.00 -3.82 6.01
C PRO A 112 -17.46 -3.02 7.24
N ASN A 113 -17.43 -1.69 7.13
CA ASN A 113 -17.81 -0.76 8.20
C ASN A 113 -16.98 -0.88 9.50
N SER A 114 -15.83 -1.55 9.47
CA SER A 114 -14.92 -1.60 10.61
C SER A 114 -13.91 -0.45 10.57
N LYS A 115 -13.10 -0.30 11.64
CA LYS A 115 -11.98 0.65 11.67
C LYS A 115 -10.95 0.48 10.53
N HIS A 116 -10.98 -0.66 9.82
CA HIS A 116 -10.10 -0.93 8.68
C HIS A 116 -10.73 -0.55 7.34
N ASP A 117 -12.04 -0.26 7.30
CA ASP A 117 -12.77 0.12 6.10
C ASP A 117 -12.80 1.64 5.99
N PHE A 118 -11.71 2.19 5.44
CA PHE A 118 -11.52 3.62 5.34
C PHE A 118 -12.50 4.26 4.34
N LYS A 119 -12.88 5.51 4.64
CA LYS A 119 -13.66 6.34 3.73
C LYS A 119 -12.80 6.74 2.53
N VAL A 120 -13.40 6.66 1.35
CA VAL A 120 -12.78 7.13 0.11
C VAL A 120 -12.98 8.62 -0.06
N LEU A 121 -12.00 9.28 -0.67
CA LEU A 121 -12.04 10.69 -1.02
C LEU A 121 -11.93 10.85 -2.53
N ALA A 122 -12.33 12.03 -3.02
CA ALA A 122 -12.17 12.36 -4.44
C ALA A 122 -10.68 12.29 -4.83
N LYS A 123 -10.40 11.79 -6.03
CA LYS A 123 -9.04 11.60 -6.58
C LYS A 123 -8.19 10.55 -5.87
N ASP A 124 -8.80 9.75 -4.99
CA ASP A 124 -8.17 8.53 -4.54
C ASP A 124 -7.90 7.59 -5.73
N ILE A 125 -6.84 6.81 -5.62
CA ILE A 125 -6.53 5.75 -6.59
C ILE A 125 -6.33 4.47 -5.78
N ILE A 126 -7.25 3.52 -5.93
CA ILE A 126 -7.11 2.19 -5.36
C ILE A 126 -6.47 1.29 -6.39
N THR A 127 -5.30 0.74 -6.06
CA THR A 127 -4.61 -0.21 -6.94
C THR A 127 -4.60 -1.59 -6.29
N ILE A 128 -5.31 -2.54 -6.92
CA ILE A 128 -5.34 -3.93 -6.48
C ILE A 128 -4.24 -4.71 -7.18
N ASN A 129 -3.21 -5.11 -6.44
CA ASN A 129 -2.09 -5.86 -6.98
C ASN A 129 -2.46 -7.32 -7.26
N VAL A 130 -1.66 -8.00 -8.09
CA VAL A 130 -1.76 -9.45 -8.31
C VAL A 130 -0.75 -10.18 -7.43
N HIS A 131 -1.05 -11.45 -7.15
CA HIS A 131 -0.10 -12.35 -6.49
C HIS A 131 1.16 -12.53 -7.36
N PRO A 132 2.35 -12.10 -6.91
CA PRO A 132 3.57 -12.24 -7.71
C PRO A 132 4.04 -13.70 -7.80
N ASN A 133 3.57 -14.59 -6.92
CA ASN A 133 3.96 -16.01 -6.82
C ASN A 133 5.48 -16.24 -6.67
N VAL A 134 6.17 -15.27 -6.09
CA VAL A 134 7.63 -15.29 -5.90
C VAL A 134 8.03 -14.72 -4.54
N VAL A 135 9.23 -15.10 -4.09
CA VAL A 135 9.93 -14.61 -2.93
C VAL A 135 11.29 -14.10 -3.40
N ALA A 136 11.65 -12.89 -3.01
CA ALA A 136 12.96 -12.33 -3.33
C ALA A 136 13.93 -12.58 -2.18
N VAL A 137 15.16 -13.01 -2.49
CA VAL A 137 16.24 -13.21 -1.51
C VAL A 137 17.43 -12.37 -1.96
N PHE A 138 17.87 -11.45 -1.10
CA PHE A 138 18.95 -10.50 -1.36
C PHE A 138 19.95 -10.43 -0.21
N GLY A 139 21.11 -9.83 -0.49
CA GLY A 139 22.20 -9.63 0.46
C GLY A 139 23.21 -10.76 0.45
N GLU A 140 23.75 -11.10 1.62
CA GLU A 140 24.85 -12.06 1.80
C GLU A 140 24.42 -13.54 1.70
N VAL A 141 23.95 -13.92 0.52
CA VAL A 141 23.66 -15.30 0.10
C VAL A 141 24.44 -15.66 -1.16
N ASN A 142 24.73 -16.94 -1.38
CA ASN A 142 25.57 -17.37 -2.50
C ASN A 142 24.92 -17.17 -3.88
N ASN A 143 23.59 -17.16 -3.95
CA ASN A 143 22.83 -16.96 -5.18
C ASN A 143 21.58 -16.08 -4.92
N PRO A 144 21.74 -14.74 -4.84
CA PRO A 144 20.61 -13.84 -4.65
C PRO A 144 19.70 -13.83 -5.89
N GLY A 145 18.38 -13.67 -5.68
CA GLY A 145 17.43 -13.68 -6.79
C GLY A 145 15.98 -13.89 -6.39
N LEU A 146 15.14 -14.17 -7.39
CA LEU A 146 13.72 -14.46 -7.24
C LEU A 146 13.49 -15.97 -7.25
N PHE A 147 12.75 -16.46 -6.27
CA PHE A 147 12.41 -17.87 -6.09
C PHE A 147 10.90 -18.05 -6.15
N LYS A 148 10.44 -19.17 -6.70
CA LYS A 148 9.00 -19.50 -6.71
C LYS A 148 8.46 -19.57 -5.28
N PHE A 149 7.33 -18.92 -5.03
CA PHE A 149 6.66 -19.01 -3.75
C PHE A 149 6.03 -20.39 -3.55
N LEU A 150 6.40 -21.03 -2.45
CA LEU A 150 5.85 -22.29 -1.96
C LEU A 150 5.37 -22.10 -0.51
N PRO A 151 4.07 -22.32 -0.20
CA PRO A 151 3.50 -22.07 1.12
C PRO A 151 4.09 -22.91 2.27
N SER A 152 4.71 -24.05 1.95
CA SER A 152 5.34 -24.95 2.91
C SER A 152 6.73 -24.49 3.34
N LEU A 153 7.37 -23.59 2.58
CA LEU A 153 8.75 -23.20 2.82
C LEU A 153 8.87 -22.04 3.82
N SER A 154 9.82 -22.19 4.72
CA SER A 154 10.23 -21.20 5.70
C SER A 154 11.38 -20.33 5.18
N THR A 155 11.69 -19.24 5.88
CA THR A 155 12.78 -18.35 5.45
C THR A 155 14.12 -19.08 5.35
N ARG A 156 14.40 -20.02 6.28
CA ARG A 156 15.63 -20.82 6.25
C ARG A 156 15.70 -21.70 5.00
N ASP A 157 14.55 -22.17 4.51
CA ASP A 157 14.50 -23.00 3.30
C ASP A 157 14.82 -22.18 2.05
N TYR A 158 14.29 -20.95 1.95
CA TYR A 158 14.66 -20.04 0.86
C TYR A 158 16.13 -19.64 0.88
N ILE A 159 16.71 -19.44 2.06
CA ILE A 159 18.16 -19.18 2.17
C ILE A 159 18.96 -20.38 1.68
N ARG A 160 18.51 -21.62 1.96
CA ARG A 160 19.13 -22.83 1.39
C ARG A 160 18.95 -22.92 -0.13
N LEU A 161 17.78 -22.56 -0.66
CA LEU A 161 17.54 -22.48 -2.11
C LEU A 161 18.46 -21.44 -2.78
N ALA A 162 18.77 -20.35 -2.08
CA ALA A 162 19.75 -19.33 -2.49
C ALA A 162 21.21 -19.78 -2.31
N GLY A 163 21.48 -21.08 -2.11
CA GLY A 163 22.83 -21.62 -1.96
C GLY A 163 23.43 -21.43 -0.57
N GLY A 164 22.64 -21.00 0.42
CA GLY A 164 23.12 -20.69 1.77
C GLY A 164 23.75 -19.30 1.88
N TYR A 165 24.27 -19.02 3.08
CA TYR A 165 24.93 -17.76 3.40
C TYR A 165 26.34 -17.69 2.78
N THR A 166 26.80 -16.48 2.46
CA THR A 166 28.22 -16.22 2.16
C THR A 166 29.06 -16.28 3.44
N SER A 167 30.40 -16.19 3.30
CA SER A 167 31.32 -16.10 4.44
C SER A 167 31.16 -14.80 5.24
N ASN A 168 30.65 -13.75 4.61
CA ASN A 168 30.53 -12.41 5.20
C ASN A 168 29.11 -12.15 5.70
N ALA A 169 28.24 -13.15 5.75
CA ALA A 169 26.85 -12.97 6.15
C ALA A 169 26.70 -12.82 7.66
N ASN A 170 25.99 -11.78 8.09
CA ASN A 170 25.53 -11.69 9.48
C ASN A 170 24.29 -12.58 9.68
N LYS A 171 24.51 -13.79 10.20
CA LYS A 171 23.43 -14.77 10.43
C LYS A 171 22.46 -14.37 11.54
N SER A 172 22.80 -13.36 12.34
CA SER A 172 21.92 -12.81 13.37
C SER A 172 21.05 -11.68 12.82
N ASP A 173 21.44 -11.07 11.70
CA ASP A 173 20.78 -9.92 11.09
C ASP A 173 20.15 -10.32 9.75
N VAL A 174 19.06 -11.07 9.87
CA VAL A 174 18.26 -11.52 8.72
C VAL A 174 16.83 -11.02 8.87
N TRP A 175 16.38 -10.27 7.86
CA TRP A 175 15.07 -9.65 7.85
C TRP A 175 14.17 -10.28 6.80
N ILE A 176 12.91 -10.48 7.16
CA ILE A 176 11.84 -10.76 6.20
C ILE A 176 10.87 -9.59 6.18
N ARG A 177 10.74 -8.96 5.01
CA ARG A 177 9.72 -7.95 4.71
C ARG A 177 8.58 -8.61 3.96
N TYR A 178 7.35 -8.40 4.41
CA TYR A 178 6.15 -8.90 3.73
C TYR A 178 5.66 -7.87 2.71
N ALA A 179 4.95 -8.33 1.68
CA ALA A 179 4.33 -7.45 0.68
C ALA A 179 3.34 -6.42 1.30
N SER A 180 2.81 -6.71 2.49
CA SER A 180 1.98 -5.78 3.26
C SER A 180 2.77 -4.66 3.97
N GLY A 181 4.08 -4.57 3.77
CA GLY A 181 4.97 -3.58 4.40
C GLY A 181 5.51 -3.92 5.79
N ASN A 182 4.96 -4.91 6.49
CA ASN A 182 5.48 -5.34 7.80
C ASN A 182 6.83 -6.05 7.64
N ALA A 183 7.71 -5.94 8.65
CA ALA A 183 8.99 -6.64 8.69
C ALA A 183 9.12 -7.48 9.96
N LYS A 184 9.91 -8.55 9.91
CA LYS A 184 10.32 -9.35 11.07
C LYS A 184 11.79 -9.72 10.97
N GLU A 185 12.49 -9.62 12.08
CA GLU A 185 13.84 -10.13 12.25
C GLU A 185 13.80 -11.64 12.58
N ILE A 186 14.81 -12.37 12.14
CA ILE A 186 14.95 -13.80 12.39
C ILE A 186 15.92 -14.04 13.53
N ASN A 187 15.40 -14.57 14.62
CA ASN A 187 16.26 -15.04 15.71
C ASN A 187 16.95 -16.36 15.32
N ARG A 188 18.28 -16.34 15.23
CA ARG A 188 19.13 -17.51 14.94
C ARG A 188 18.93 -18.68 15.91
N PHE A 189 18.57 -18.40 17.17
CA PHE A 189 18.38 -19.41 18.21
C PHE A 189 16.95 -19.95 18.27
N SER A 190 16.02 -19.38 17.50
CA SER A 190 14.67 -19.91 17.41
C SER A 190 14.67 -21.23 16.63
N LEU A 191 14.03 -22.25 17.23
CA LEU A 191 13.80 -23.54 16.57
C LEU A 191 12.89 -23.39 15.34
N PHE A 192 12.01 -22.37 15.34
CA PHE A 192 11.05 -22.10 14.28
C PHE A 192 11.38 -20.76 13.61
N SER A 193 11.69 -20.79 12.31
CA SER A 193 11.77 -19.59 11.50
C SER A 193 10.37 -19.14 11.06
N PRO A 194 10.14 -17.82 10.88
CA PRO A 194 8.89 -17.30 10.36
C PRO A 194 8.52 -17.97 9.02
N ARG A 195 7.22 -18.19 8.80
CA ARG A 195 6.70 -18.62 7.51
C ARG A 195 6.76 -17.46 6.52
N VAL A 196 7.20 -17.75 5.31
CA VAL A 196 7.27 -16.79 4.21
C VAL A 196 5.89 -16.66 3.57
N LYS A 197 5.55 -15.46 3.10
CA LYS A 197 4.33 -15.22 2.31
C LYS A 197 4.71 -14.87 0.88
N ASP A 198 3.73 -14.97 -0.01
CA ASP A 198 3.90 -14.51 -1.39
C ASP A 198 4.32 -13.03 -1.43
N GLY A 199 5.26 -12.70 -2.32
CA GLY A 199 5.84 -11.38 -2.45
C GLY A 199 6.74 -10.94 -1.27
N SER A 200 7.08 -11.85 -0.35
CA SER A 200 8.05 -11.55 0.70
C SER A 200 9.46 -11.31 0.14
N VAL A 201 10.19 -10.43 0.80
CA VAL A 201 11.59 -10.12 0.52
C VAL A 201 12.41 -10.51 1.75
N ILE A 202 13.37 -11.40 1.55
CA ILE A 202 14.34 -11.83 2.55
C ILE A 202 15.64 -11.07 2.29
N THR A 203 16.18 -10.45 3.32
CA THR A 203 17.44 -9.70 3.25
C THR A 203 18.38 -10.23 4.31
N VAL A 204 19.58 -10.62 3.89
CA VAL A 204 20.68 -11.05 4.76
C VAL A 204 21.70 -9.93 4.81
N ALA A 205 21.95 -9.37 5.99
CA ALA A 205 22.91 -8.29 6.14
C ALA A 205 24.36 -8.77 6.05
N LEU A 206 25.25 -7.83 5.72
CA LEU A 206 26.69 -8.00 5.83
C LEU A 206 27.10 -8.06 7.31
N ASP A 207 28.06 -8.93 7.63
CA ASP A 207 28.72 -8.97 8.92
C ASP A 207 29.73 -7.83 9.00
N GLU A 208 29.26 -6.71 9.56
CA GLU A 208 30.07 -5.54 9.87
C GLU A 208 30.74 -5.65 11.25
N SER A 209 30.65 -6.80 11.93
CA SER A 209 31.38 -6.95 13.20
C SER A 209 32.87 -6.79 12.94
N GLU A 210 33.47 -5.80 13.59
CA GLU A 210 34.92 -5.73 13.69
C GLU A 210 35.38 -7.07 14.25
N LYS A 211 36.33 -7.70 13.56
CA LYS A 211 36.92 -8.96 14.02
C LYS A 211 37.61 -8.65 15.34
N ILE A 212 36.95 -8.92 16.44
CA ILE A 212 37.51 -8.73 17.78
C ILE A 212 38.82 -9.51 17.81
N ASP A 213 39.95 -8.78 17.91
CA ASP A 213 41.24 -9.42 18.04
C ASP A 213 41.28 -10.07 19.43
N LYS A 214 41.24 -11.40 19.44
CA LYS A 214 41.27 -12.19 20.68
C LYS A 214 42.54 -11.91 21.48
N THR A 215 43.63 -11.52 20.82
CA THR A 215 44.88 -11.14 21.48
C THR A 215 44.75 -9.77 22.14
N GLU A 216 44.05 -8.83 21.52
CA GLU A 216 43.79 -7.51 22.11
C GLU A 216 42.83 -7.60 23.31
N LEU A 217 41.75 -8.35 23.16
CA LEU A 217 40.80 -8.63 24.25
C LEU A 217 41.48 -9.35 25.42
N ALA A 218 42.37 -10.31 25.16
CA ALA A 218 43.14 -10.97 26.21
C ALA A 218 44.10 -10.01 26.92
N LYS A 219 44.73 -9.08 26.20
CA LYS A 219 45.59 -8.03 26.79
C LYS A 219 44.78 -7.09 27.69
N GLU A 220 43.61 -6.64 27.25
CA GLU A 220 42.73 -5.77 28.05
C GLU A 220 42.26 -6.48 29.33
N ILE A 221 41.78 -7.72 29.22
CA ILE A 221 41.37 -8.52 30.40
C ILE A 221 42.55 -8.73 31.35
N THR A 222 43.73 -9.06 30.82
CA THR A 222 44.94 -9.23 31.64
C THR A 222 45.30 -7.94 32.37
N GLY A 223 45.19 -6.79 31.71
CA GLY A 223 45.41 -5.47 32.32
C GLY A 223 44.41 -5.16 33.44
N ILE A 224 43.12 -5.47 33.24
CA ILE A 224 42.09 -5.32 34.28
C ILE A 224 42.40 -6.25 35.47
N LEU A 225 42.72 -7.53 35.22
CA LEU A 225 43.05 -8.48 36.28
C LEU A 225 44.33 -8.06 37.04
N ALA A 226 45.34 -7.55 36.35
CA ALA A 226 46.56 -7.05 36.96
C ALA A 226 46.29 -5.82 37.84
N SER A 227 45.48 -4.87 37.38
CA SER A 227 45.12 -3.69 38.18
C SER A 227 44.26 -4.06 39.40
N MET A 228 43.32 -5.00 39.26
CA MET A 228 42.58 -5.56 40.40
C MET A 228 43.51 -6.24 41.41
N ALA A 229 44.48 -7.03 40.95
CA ALA A 229 45.46 -7.68 41.83
C ALA A 229 46.32 -6.65 42.60
N GLN A 230 46.71 -5.55 41.96
CA GLN A 230 47.42 -4.46 42.62
C GLN A 230 46.59 -3.79 43.72
N VAL A 231 45.31 -3.50 43.43
CA VAL A 231 44.40 -2.94 44.44
C VAL A 231 44.25 -3.87 45.64
N ILE A 232 44.05 -5.17 45.38
CA ILE A 232 43.95 -6.19 46.44
C ILE A 232 45.23 -6.22 47.28
N ALA A 233 46.41 -6.18 46.63
CA ALA A 233 47.70 -6.18 47.33
C ALA A 233 47.86 -4.94 48.25
N ILE A 234 47.42 -3.77 47.79
CA ILE A 234 47.44 -2.53 48.60
C ILE A 234 46.52 -2.66 49.81
N VAL A 235 45.30 -3.18 49.64
CA VAL A 235 44.34 -3.38 50.74
C VAL A 235 44.89 -4.35 51.79
N ILE A 236 45.52 -5.44 51.36
CA ILE A 236 46.15 -6.41 52.27
C ILE A 236 47.31 -5.77 53.06
N LEU A 237 48.11 -4.91 52.42
CA LEU A 237 49.23 -4.21 53.07
C LEU A 237 48.77 -3.13 54.05
N ALA A 238 47.69 -2.41 53.75
CA ALA A 238 47.14 -1.38 54.62
C ALA A 238 46.37 -1.94 55.83
N GLY A 239 45.99 -3.22 55.80
CA GLY A 239 45.32 -3.92 56.89
C GLY A 239 46.27 -4.63 57.89
N LYS A 240 47.59 -4.47 57.74
CA LYS A 240 48.62 -4.90 58.70
C LYS A 240 49.14 -3.71 59.49
#